data_AF-A0A290YZV7-F1
#
_entry.id   AF-A0A290YZV7-F1
#
_cell.length_a   1.000
_cell.length_b   1.000
_cell.length_c   1.000
_cell.angle_alpha   90.00
_cell.angle_beta   90.00
_cell.angle_gamma   90.00
#
_symmetry.space_group_name_H-M   'P 1'
#
loop_
_entity.id
_entity.type
_entity.pdbx_description
1 polymer ?
#
loop_
_entity_poly.entity_id
_entity_poly.type
_entity_poly.pdbx_seq_one_letter_code
_entity_poly.pdbx_strand_id
1 'polypeptide(L)' 'MAKARPERIDPQWPEAPAGHKHAVSELASDMQGALSPFGGTTFPRPPEELGYHHPSTTINR' A
#
# COMPACT_ATOMS: atom_id res chain seq x y z
N MET A 1 16.09 -19.94 -1.60
CA MET A 1 14.66 -19.76 -1.96
C MET A 1 13.87 -20.91 -1.35
N ALA A 2 12.86 -20.64 -0.52
CA ALA A 2 12.01 -21.70 0.03
C ALA A 2 11.21 -22.38 -1.11
N LYS A 3 11.11 -23.71 -1.08
CA LYS A 3 10.32 -24.48 -2.06
C LYS A 3 8.83 -24.23 -1.85
N ALA A 4 8.07 -24.02 -2.94
CA ALA A 4 6.62 -23.95 -2.89
C ALA A 4 6.04 -25.28 -2.41
N ARG A 5 5.02 -25.21 -1.53
CA ARG A 5 4.33 -26.36 -0.91
C ARG A 5 2.85 -26.34 -1.30
N PRO A 6 2.52 -26.76 -2.53
CA PRO A 6 1.15 -26.66 -3.06
C PRO A 6 0.14 -27.45 -2.21
N GLU A 7 0.57 -28.48 -1.49
CA GLU A 7 -0.27 -29.29 -0.61
C GLU A 7 -0.83 -28.52 0.61
N ARG A 8 -0.34 -27.31 0.87
CA ARG A 8 -0.79 -26.43 1.97
C ARG A 8 -1.69 -25.29 1.51
N ILE A 9 -1.99 -25.21 0.21
CA ILE A 9 -2.86 -24.18 -0.37
C ILE A 9 -4.27 -24.76 -0.43
N ASP A 10 -5.24 -24.06 0.15
CA ASP A 10 -6.65 -24.45 0.08
C ASP A 10 -7.12 -24.48 -1.39
N PRO A 11 -7.61 -25.61 -1.90
CA PRO A 11 -8.08 -25.72 -3.29
C PRO A 11 -9.27 -24.82 -3.64
N GLN A 12 -10.04 -24.36 -2.65
CA GLN A 12 -11.18 -23.47 -2.86
C GLN A 12 -10.80 -21.99 -2.84
N TRP A 13 -9.56 -21.63 -2.52
CA TRP A 13 -9.14 -20.24 -2.55
C TRP A 13 -9.13 -19.73 -4.00
N PRO A 14 -9.74 -18.57 -4.33
CA PRO A 14 -9.56 -17.93 -5.62
C PRO A 14 -8.10 -17.84 -6.02
N GLU A 15 -7.83 -18.25 -7.26
CA GLU A 15 -6.53 -18.12 -7.88
C GLU A 15 -6.16 -16.63 -7.95
N ALA A 16 -4.97 -16.28 -7.46
CA ALA A 16 -4.52 -14.91 -7.52
C ALA A 16 -4.36 -14.48 -8.99
N PRO A 17 -4.70 -13.24 -9.36
CA PRO A 17 -4.44 -12.77 -10.72
C PRO A 17 -2.97 -12.92 -11.07
N ALA A 18 -2.65 -13.14 -12.34
CA ALA A 18 -1.29 -13.43 -12.78
C ALA A 18 -0.29 -12.37 -12.29
N GLY A 19 0.72 -12.81 -11.53
CA GLY A 19 1.72 -11.92 -10.92
C GLY A 19 1.37 -11.34 -9.54
N HIS A 20 0.19 -11.66 -8.99
CA HIS A 20 -0.23 -11.22 -7.66
C HIS A 20 -0.03 -12.31 -6.60
N LYS A 21 0.25 -11.88 -5.37
CA LYS A 21 0.30 -12.76 -4.18
C LYS A 21 -1.08 -12.80 -3.51
N HIS A 22 -1.41 -13.91 -2.84
CA HIS A 22 -2.58 -13.96 -1.96
C HIS A 22 -2.40 -13.00 -0.78
N ALA A 23 -3.51 -12.49 -0.24
CA ALA A 23 -3.49 -11.68 0.96
C ALA A 23 -2.95 -12.51 2.14
N VAL A 24 -1.99 -11.95 2.86
CA VAL A 24 -1.39 -12.57 4.06
C VAL A 24 -1.62 -11.67 5.26
N SER A 25 -1.57 -12.25 6.46
CA SER A 25 -1.57 -11.46 7.69
C SER A 25 -0.29 -10.62 7.79
N GLU A 26 -0.35 -9.52 8.54
CA GLU A 26 0.79 -8.61 8.72
C GLU A 26 2.06 -9.34 9.20
N LEU A 27 1.91 -10.29 10.15
CA LEU A 27 3.01 -11.10 10.67
C LEU A 27 3.71 -11.95 9.60
N ALA A 28 2.97 -12.38 8.57
CA ALA A 28 3.48 -13.24 7.50
C ALA A 28 3.86 -12.45 6.23
N SER A 29 3.66 -11.13 6.23
CA SER A 29 4.02 -10.25 5.11
C SER A 29 5.53 -10.08 5.00
N ASP A 30 6.04 -9.98 3.77
CA ASP A 30 7.44 -9.63 3.48
C ASP A 30 7.71 -8.13 3.67
N MET A 31 6.65 -7.32 3.73
CA MET A 31 6.69 -5.88 3.93
C MET A 31 5.90 -5.50 5.18
N GLN A 32 6.46 -4.64 6.01
CA GLN A 32 5.78 -4.13 7.21
C GLN A 32 4.79 -3.03 6.83
N GLY A 33 3.55 -3.17 7.32
CA GLY A 33 2.48 -2.20 7.06
C GLY A 33 1.89 -2.28 5.66
N ALA A 34 0.91 -1.40 5.39
CA ALA A 34 0.31 -1.29 4.06
C ALA A 34 1.27 -0.61 3.08
N LEU A 35 1.31 -1.08 1.84
CA LEU A 35 1.95 -0.35 0.75
C LEU A 35 1.36 1.05 0.67
N SER A 36 2.22 2.07 0.61
CA SER A 36 1.78 3.45 0.45
C SER A 36 0.89 3.57 -0.79
N PRO A 37 -0.28 4.25 -0.71
CA PRO A 37 -1.12 4.50 -1.89
C PRO A 37 -0.41 5.38 -2.93
N PHE A 38 0.70 6.02 -2.55
CA PHE A 38 1.51 6.87 -3.41
C PHE A 38 2.73 6.15 -4.01
N GLY A 39 2.73 4.82 -4.07
CA GLY A 39 3.87 4.03 -4.58
C GLY A 39 4.29 4.37 -6.02
N GLY A 40 3.39 4.92 -6.83
CA GLY A 40 3.68 5.44 -8.18
C GLY A 40 4.02 6.92 -8.25
N THR A 41 4.04 7.63 -7.12
CA THR A 41 4.21 9.09 -7.07
C THR A 41 5.66 9.45 -6.77
N THR A 42 6.27 10.28 -7.63
CA THR A 42 7.59 10.87 -7.36
C THR A 42 7.46 12.09 -6.46
N PHE A 43 8.28 12.15 -5.41
CA PHE A 43 8.39 13.26 -4.48
C PHE A 43 9.74 13.99 -4.65
N PRO A 44 9.82 15.29 -4.32
CA PRO A 44 8.71 16.16 -3.92
C PRO A 44 7.83 16.54 -5.11
N ARG A 45 6.55 16.84 -4.84
CA ARG A 45 5.64 17.39 -5.86
C ARG A 45 5.77 18.91 -5.90
N PRO A 46 5.56 19.53 -7.08
CA PRO A 46 5.41 20.98 -7.20
C PRO A 46 4.31 21.53 -6.25
N PRO A 47 4.54 22.66 -5.55
CA PRO A 47 3.59 23.21 -4.59
C PRO A 47 2.19 23.47 -5.13
N GLU A 48 2.08 23.90 -6.39
CA GLU A 48 0.85 24.20 -7.11
C GLU A 48 -0.06 22.98 -7.30
N GLU A 49 0.46 21.76 -7.19
CA GLU A 49 -0.30 20.52 -7.33
C GLU A 49 -0.73 19.91 -5.99
N LEU A 50 -0.21 20.43 -4.88
CA LEU A 50 -0.48 19.86 -3.55
C LEU A 50 -1.90 20.14 -3.05
N GLY A 51 -2.59 21.14 -3.62
CA GLY A 51 -3.89 21.61 -3.10
C GLY A 51 -3.82 22.10 -1.65
N TYR A 52 -2.62 22.38 -1.15
CA TYR A 52 -2.40 22.79 0.22
C TYR A 52 -2.77 24.28 0.40
N HIS A 53 -3.71 24.55 1.28
CA HIS A 53 -4.06 25.89 1.71
C HIS A 53 -3.56 26.11 3.13
N HIS A 54 -2.62 27.04 3.30
CA HIS A 54 -2.10 27.36 4.63
C HIS A 54 -3.21 28.02 5.47
N PRO A 55 -3.55 27.47 6.65
CA PRO A 55 -4.60 28.04 7.47
C PRO A 55 -4.18 29.42 7.99
N SER A 56 -5.05 30.41 7.83
CA SER A 56 -4.88 31.74 8.41
C SER A 56 -5.92 31.98 9.51
N THR A 57 -5.48 32.42 10.68
CA THR A 57 -6.39 32.79 11.78
C THR A 57 -6.54 34.31 11.82
N THR A 58 -7.77 34.80 11.69
CA THR A 58 -8.11 36.21 11.96
C THR A 58 -8.49 36.35 13.43
N ILE A 59 -7.70 37.11 14.19
CA ILE A 59 -8.00 37.42 15.59
C ILE A 59 -9.07 38.53 15.62
N ASN A 60 -10.16 38.31 16.35
CA ASN A 60 -11.16 39.35 16.58
C ASN A 60 -10.53 40.55 17.30
N ARG A 61 -10.69 41.75 16.74
CA ARG A 61 -10.24 43.01 17.33
C ARG A 61 -11.36 43.66 18.11
#